data_AF-A0A9E2EEA1-F1
#
_entry.id   AF-A0A9E2EEA1-F1
#
_cell.length_a   1.000
_cell.length_b   1.000
_cell.length_c   1.000
_cell.angle_alpha   90.00
_cell.angle_beta   90.00
_cell.angle_gamma   90.00
#
_symmetry.space_group_name_H-M   'P 1'
#
loop_
_entity.id
_entity.type
_entity.pdbx_description
1 polymer ?
#
loop_
_entity_poly.entity_id
_entity_poly.type
_entity_poly.pdbx_seq_one_letter_code
_entity_poly.pdbx_strand_id
1 'polypeptide(L)'
;MKDAVEAATAFARAVAAGDAEAAHKMLSHQLAADVAAVELSTQFSALADAMGGVTGIGQAMVILEDWPGMSAEDRAMVYVPLEGDEFSEAVTLTISASDESLRISAIEWGRP
;
A
#
# COMPACT_ATOMS: atom_id res chain seq x y z
N MET A 1 3.11 -15.50 2.29
CA MET A 1 2.09 -14.79 1.48
C MET A 1 0.98 -14.17 2.29
N LYS A 2 0.35 -14.90 3.22
CA LYS A 2 -0.60 -14.33 4.18
C LYS A 2 -0.04 -13.07 4.88
N ASP A 3 1.20 -13.14 5.33
CA ASP A 3 1.88 -12.02 6.00
C ASP A 3 2.06 -10.78 5.10
N ALA A 4 2.22 -10.96 3.78
CA ALA A 4 2.31 -9.84 2.83
C ALA A 4 0.94 -9.16 2.66
N VAL A 5 -0.13 -9.96 2.59
CA VAL A 5 -1.51 -9.46 2.57
C VAL A 5 -1.85 -8.69 3.85
N GLU A 6 -1.42 -9.21 5.00
CA GLU A 6 -1.61 -8.56 6.30
C GLU A 6 -0.85 -7.22 6.38
N ALA A 7 0.41 -7.19 5.94
CA ALA A 7 1.20 -5.95 5.89
C ALA A 7 0.55 -4.88 4.99
N ALA A 8 0.13 -5.28 3.78
CA ALA A 8 -0.55 -4.40 2.84
C ALA A 8 -1.89 -3.87 3.39
N THR A 9 -2.68 -4.74 4.02
CA THR A 9 -3.96 -4.37 4.64
C THR A 9 -3.75 -3.40 5.80
N ALA A 10 -2.73 -3.62 6.63
CA ALA A 10 -2.40 -2.74 7.74
C ALA A 10 -2.03 -1.32 7.27
N PHE A 11 -1.22 -1.23 6.19
CA PHE A 11 -0.88 0.05 5.58
C PHE A 11 -2.09 0.78 5.04
N ALA A 12 -2.93 0.11 4.24
CA ALA A 12 -4.12 0.72 3.65
C ALA A 12 -5.10 1.25 4.72
N ARG A 13 -5.24 0.52 5.83
CA ARG A 13 -6.04 0.98 6.98
C ARG A 13 -5.43 2.19 7.68
N ALA A 14 -4.11 2.22 7.86
CA ALA A 14 -3.44 3.34 8.50
C ALA A 14 -3.63 4.64 7.70
N VAL A 15 -3.43 4.61 6.38
CA VAL A 15 -3.66 5.78 5.52
C VAL A 15 -5.14 6.20 5.49
N ALA A 16 -6.07 5.24 5.43
CA ALA A 16 -7.50 5.52 5.45
C ALA A 16 -7.98 6.11 6.79
N ALA A 17 -7.31 5.77 7.90
CA ALA A 17 -7.57 6.34 9.21
C ALA A 17 -6.90 7.72 9.43
N GLY A 18 -6.14 8.22 8.44
CA GLY A 18 -5.35 9.45 8.58
C GLY A 18 -4.08 9.30 9.44
N ASP A 19 -3.69 8.07 9.79
CA ASP A 19 -2.48 7.79 10.57
C ASP A 19 -1.26 7.60 9.65
N ALA A 20 -0.85 8.73 9.07
CA ALA A 20 0.30 8.80 8.17
C ALA A 20 1.61 8.32 8.82
N GLU A 21 1.77 8.56 10.13
CA GLU A 21 2.97 8.13 10.86
C GLU A 21 3.02 6.61 11.01
N ALA A 22 1.89 5.95 11.33
CA ALA A 22 1.84 4.50 11.38
C ALA A 22 2.09 3.88 10.00
N ALA A 23 1.50 4.43 8.94
CA ALA A 23 1.72 3.99 7.57
C ALA A 23 3.21 4.14 7.17
N HIS A 24 3.82 5.28 7.49
CA HIS A 24 5.23 5.57 7.18
C HIS A 24 6.20 4.59 7.86
N LYS A 25 5.90 4.17 9.11
CA LYS A 25 6.69 3.16 9.83
C LYS A 25 6.66 1.76 9.17
N MET A 26 5.72 1.50 8.26
CA MET A 26 5.63 0.23 7.54
C MET A 26 6.49 0.21 6.27
N LEU A 27 7.00 1.37 5.84
CA LEU A 27 7.84 1.49 4.66
C LEU A 27 9.23 0.89 4.91
N SER A 28 9.86 0.45 3.83
CA SER A 28 11.29 0.15 3.81
C SER A 28 12.09 1.42 4.09
N HIS A 29 13.32 1.27 4.57
CA HIS A 29 14.20 2.42 4.84
C HIS A 29 14.41 3.31 3.61
N GLN A 30 14.57 2.71 2.43
CA GLN A 30 14.73 3.44 1.18
C GLN A 30 13.48 4.28 0.86
N LEU A 31 12.31 3.64 0.83
CA LEU A 31 11.06 4.35 0.52
C LEU A 31 10.70 5.39 1.59
N ALA A 32 10.98 5.11 2.86
CA ALA A 32 10.76 6.04 3.96
C ALA A 32 11.64 7.31 3.87
N ALA A 33 12.81 7.20 3.23
CA ALA A 33 13.69 8.35 2.96
C ALA A 33 13.19 9.20 1.79
N ASP A 34 12.51 8.57 0.83
CA ASP A 34 12.03 9.22 -0.39
C ASP A 34 10.60 9.78 -0.25
N VAL A 35 9.77 9.23 0.64
CA VAL A 35 8.37 9.61 0.85
C VAL A 35 8.15 10.10 2.27
N ALA A 36 7.61 11.31 2.42
CA ALA A 36 7.26 11.85 3.74
C ALA A 36 5.92 11.28 4.24
N ALA A 37 5.76 11.11 5.55
CA ALA A 37 4.51 10.61 6.13
C ALA A 37 3.28 11.43 5.68
N VAL A 38 3.39 12.77 5.67
CA VAL A 38 2.31 13.68 5.23
C VAL A 38 1.93 13.46 3.75
N GLU A 39 2.87 13.02 2.93
CA GLU A 39 2.63 12.76 1.51
C GLU A 39 1.73 11.55 1.32
N LEU A 40 1.85 10.51 2.16
CA LEU A 40 0.97 9.33 2.13
C LEU A 40 -0.49 9.72 2.33
N SER A 41 -0.79 10.52 3.37
CA SER A 41 -2.16 11.01 3.60
C SER A 41 -2.63 11.95 2.51
N THR A 42 -1.75 12.79 1.97
CA THR A 42 -2.10 13.72 0.88
C THR A 42 -2.48 12.96 -0.39
N GLN A 43 -1.68 11.98 -0.78
CA GLN A 43 -1.93 11.14 -1.96
C GLN A 43 -3.21 10.30 -1.78
N PHE A 44 -3.40 9.67 -0.61
CA PHE A 44 -4.62 8.92 -0.32
C PHE A 44 -5.87 9.82 -0.33
N SER A 45 -5.81 11.01 0.28
CA SER A 45 -6.94 11.94 0.31
C SER A 45 -7.27 12.46 -1.09
N ALA A 46 -6.26 12.79 -1.91
CA ALA A 46 -6.47 13.21 -3.29
C ALA A 46 -7.14 12.11 -4.13
N LEU A 47 -6.71 10.85 -3.95
CA LEU A 47 -7.36 9.69 -4.55
C LEU A 47 -8.81 9.58 -4.06
N ALA A 48 -9.04 9.58 -2.75
CA ALA A 48 -10.37 9.48 -2.15
C ALA A 48 -11.32 10.58 -2.65
N ASP A 49 -10.88 11.84 -2.65
CA ASP A 49 -11.66 12.99 -3.09
C ASP A 49 -12.03 12.91 -4.58
N ALA A 50 -11.08 12.50 -5.42
CA ALA A 50 -11.32 12.32 -6.85
C ALA A 50 -12.42 11.27 -7.15
N MET A 51 -12.69 10.39 -6.18
CA MET A 51 -13.65 9.30 -6.30
C MET A 51 -14.96 9.55 -5.53
N GLY A 52 -15.11 10.70 -4.87
CA GLY A 52 -16.28 10.98 -4.03
C GLY A 52 -16.22 10.33 -2.64
N GLY A 53 -15.05 9.85 -2.22
CA GLY A 53 -14.76 9.30 -0.90
C GLY A 53 -14.55 7.79 -0.89
N VAL A 54 -13.66 7.31 -0.01
CA VAL A 54 -13.46 5.88 0.27
C VAL A 54 -14.26 5.50 1.51
N THR A 55 -15.12 4.49 1.41
CA THR A 55 -15.97 4.01 2.50
C THR A 55 -15.43 2.74 3.17
N GLY A 56 -14.50 2.04 2.52
CA GLY A 56 -13.96 0.78 3.03
C GLY A 56 -12.64 0.35 2.38
N ILE A 57 -12.01 -0.65 3.00
CA ILE A 57 -10.85 -1.37 2.47
C ILE A 57 -11.28 -2.80 2.22
N GLY A 58 -11.25 -3.22 0.96
CA GLY A 58 -11.64 -4.55 0.55
C GLY A 58 -10.58 -5.61 0.89
N GLN A 59 -10.86 -6.86 0.51
CA GLN A 59 -9.93 -7.96 0.76
C GLN A 59 -8.67 -7.82 -0.13
N ALA A 60 -7.54 -7.54 0.51
CA ALA A 60 -6.24 -7.53 -0.16
C ALA A 60 -5.86 -8.90 -0.72
N MET A 61 -5.17 -8.91 -1.85
CA MET A 61 -4.76 -10.12 -2.56
C MET A 61 -3.38 -9.98 -3.17
N VAL A 62 -2.58 -11.04 -3.11
CA VAL A 62 -1.33 -11.12 -3.88
C VAL A 62 -1.69 -11.23 -5.36
N ILE A 63 -1.12 -10.35 -6.18
CA ILE A 63 -1.31 -10.36 -7.64
C ILE A 63 -0.10 -10.91 -8.38
N LEU A 64 1.12 -10.71 -7.85
CA LEU A 64 2.36 -11.24 -8.42
C LEU A 64 3.31 -11.69 -7.30
N GLU A 65 3.98 -12.81 -7.52
CA GLU A 65 5.09 -13.31 -6.69
C GLU A 65 6.41 -13.37 -7.45
N ASP A 66 6.35 -13.19 -8.77
CA ASP A 66 7.48 -13.13 -9.69
C ASP A 66 7.10 -12.19 -10.84
N TRP A 67 7.99 -11.26 -11.19
CA TRP A 67 7.80 -10.32 -12.29
C TRP A 67 9.14 -9.76 -12.80
N PRO A 68 9.21 -9.30 -14.06
CA PRO A 68 10.43 -8.69 -14.59
C PRO A 68 10.86 -7.46 -13.78
N GLY A 69 12.12 -7.44 -13.33
CA GLY A 69 12.67 -6.32 -12.56
C GLY A 69 12.40 -6.37 -11.06
N MET A 70 11.80 -7.46 -10.55
CA MET A 70 11.69 -7.75 -9.12
C MET A 70 13.08 -7.80 -8.46
N SER A 71 13.24 -7.16 -7.30
CA SER A 71 14.48 -7.25 -6.51
C SER A 71 14.59 -8.59 -5.77
N ALA A 72 15.80 -8.95 -5.35
CA ALA A 72 16.03 -10.18 -4.56
C ALA A 72 15.32 -10.17 -3.19
N GLU A 73 15.09 -8.97 -2.66
CA GLU A 73 14.40 -8.71 -1.40
C GLU A 73 12.89 -8.67 -1.56
N ASP A 74 12.37 -8.39 -2.75
CA ASP A 74 10.94 -8.36 -3.01
C ASP A 74 10.35 -9.76 -2.81
N ARG A 75 9.08 -9.80 -2.40
CA ARG A 75 8.36 -11.03 -2.06
C ARG A 75 7.00 -11.12 -2.75
N ALA A 76 6.32 -10.00 -2.92
CA ALA A 76 4.98 -9.98 -3.48
C ALA A 76 4.61 -8.58 -3.97
N MET A 77 3.79 -8.51 -5.01
CA MET A 77 2.91 -7.36 -5.25
C MET A 77 1.52 -7.69 -4.71
N VAL A 78 1.00 -6.81 -3.87
CA VAL A 78 -0.31 -6.96 -3.23
C VAL A 78 -1.22 -5.84 -3.68
N TYR A 79 -2.37 -6.22 -4.19
CA TYR A 79 -3.44 -5.32 -4.57
C TYR A 79 -4.41 -5.19 -3.40
N VAL A 80 -4.66 -3.96 -2.94
CA VAL A 80 -5.60 -3.67 -1.86
C VAL A 80 -6.77 -2.87 -2.43
N PRO A 81 -7.95 -3.48 -2.63
CA PRO A 81 -9.12 -2.77 -3.12
C PRO A 81 -9.56 -1.67 -2.16
N LEU A 82 -9.92 -0.52 -2.71
CA LEU A 82 -10.60 0.57 -2.01
C LEU A 82 -12.08 0.54 -2.42
N GLU A 83 -12.96 0.59 -1.42
CA GLU A 83 -14.40 0.54 -1.62
C GLU A 83 -14.99 1.96 -1.58
N GLY A 84 -15.95 2.21 -2.46
CA GLY A 84 -16.76 3.43 -2.48
C GLY A 84 -18.07 3.17 -3.22
N ASP A 85 -19.01 4.12 -3.15
CA ASP A 85 -20.39 3.89 -3.57
C ASP A 85 -20.54 3.67 -5.10
N GLU A 86 -19.68 4.28 -5.91
CA GLU A 86 -19.80 4.27 -7.38
C GLU A 86 -18.53 3.84 -8.13
N PHE A 87 -17.47 3.40 -7.42
CA PHE A 87 -16.19 3.07 -8.04
C PHE A 87 -15.51 1.90 -7.34
N SER A 88 -14.48 1.37 -8.02
CA SER A 88 -13.53 0.46 -7.41
C SER A 88 -12.15 0.93 -7.84
N GLU A 89 -11.32 1.30 -6.88
CA GLU A 89 -9.90 1.64 -7.06
C GLU A 89 -9.05 0.75 -6.15
N ALA A 90 -7.74 0.95 -6.16
CA ALA A 90 -6.86 0.23 -5.26
C ALA A 90 -5.60 1.02 -4.93
N VAL A 91 -4.86 0.47 -3.96
CA VAL A 91 -3.44 0.70 -3.83
C VAL A 91 -2.71 -0.61 -4.12
N THR A 92 -1.70 -0.55 -4.99
CA THR A 92 -0.81 -1.67 -5.27
C THR A 92 0.49 -1.45 -4.49
N LEU A 93 0.91 -2.46 -3.73
CA LEU A 93 2.07 -2.38 -2.85
C LEU A 93 3.06 -3.47 -3.21
N THR A 94 4.33 -3.11 -3.39
CA THR A 94 5.42 -4.09 -3.41
C THR A 94 5.88 -4.34 -1.99
N ILE A 95 5.83 -5.60 -1.57
CA ILE A 95 6.25 -6.06 -0.25
C ILE A 95 7.61 -6.70 -0.37
N SER A 96 8.57 -6.19 0.39
CA SER A 96 9.94 -6.69 0.47
C SER A 96 10.29 -7.18 1.87
N ALA A 97 11.29 -8.05 1.97
CA ALA A 97 11.90 -8.44 3.22
C ALA A 97 13.09 -7.53 3.53
N SER A 98 13.04 -6.82 4.66
CA SER A 98 14.12 -5.97 5.16
C SER A 98 14.27 -6.20 6.67
N ASP A 99 15.50 -6.47 7.10
CA ASP A 99 15.86 -6.71 8.51
C ASP A 99 14.92 -7.71 9.21
N GLU A 100 14.71 -8.87 8.57
CA GLU A 100 13.86 -9.97 9.07
C GLU A 100 12.37 -9.63 9.21
N SER A 101 11.93 -8.48 8.67
CA SER A 101 10.54 -8.01 8.67
C SER A 101 10.03 -7.72 7.25
N LEU A 102 8.72 -7.86 7.05
CA LEU A 102 8.09 -7.42 5.80
C LEU A 102 7.88 -5.90 5.84
N ARG A 103 8.26 -5.23 4.75
CA ARG A 103 8.17 -3.79 4.56
C ARG A 103 7.60 -3.46 3.18
N ILE A 104 7.14 -2.23 3.01
CA ILE A 104 6.67 -1.74 1.72
C ILE A 104 7.85 -1.08 0.98
N SER A 105 8.23 -1.63 -0.16
CA SER A 105 9.30 -1.10 -1.03
C SER A 105 8.79 -0.18 -2.13
N ALA A 106 7.53 -0.32 -2.54
CA ALA A 106 6.90 0.57 -3.51
C ALA A 106 5.39 0.73 -3.26
N ILE A 107 4.87 1.89 -3.63
CA ILE A 107 3.45 2.23 -3.56
C ILE A 107 3.01 2.76 -4.92
N GLU A 108 1.94 2.20 -5.46
CA GLU A 108 1.26 2.71 -6.64
C GLU A 108 -0.21 2.97 -6.28
N TRP A 109 -0.65 4.21 -6.49
CA TRP A 109 -2.01 4.64 -6.20
C TRP A 109 -2.89 4.56 -7.43
N GLY A 110 -4.10 4.03 -7.26
CA GLY A 110 -5.03 3.77 -8.35
C GLY A 110 -4.83 2.39 -8.98
N ARG A 111 -5.63 2.10 -9.99
CA ARG A 111 -5.46 0.92 -10.85
C ARG A 111 -4.24 1.08 -11.77
N PRO A 112 -3.46 -0.01 -11.96
CA PRO A 112 -2.51 -0.11 -13.07
C PRO A 112 -3.22 0.00 -14.44
#